data_AF-A0A353ZUL0-F1
#
_entry.id   AF-A0A353ZUL0-F1
#
_cell.length_a   1.000
_cell.length_b   1.000
_cell.length_c   1.000
_cell.angle_alpha   90.00
_cell.angle_beta   90.00
_cell.angle_gamma   90.00
#
_symmetry.space_group_name_H-M   'P 1'
#
loop_
_entity.id
_entity.type
_entity.pdbx_description
1 polymer ?
#
loop_
_entity_poly.entity_id
_entity_poly.type
_entity_poly.pdbx_seq_one_letter_code
_entity_poly.pdbx_strand_id
1 'polypeptide(L)'
;MQLTHLYFEADSVAGQALMRAEQVETGDLLVIITPGKVMRRATAEVMARELGLSYRRAANQKVDLAMIGAGPAGLAEAVSGASEGLATVLLDMVGPGGQAAASSRIENYLGFPTGISGTDLTGKAISRTAEVSRVLEDSSELDQAVCPFPAHSWP
;
A
#
# COMPACT_ATOMS: atom_id res chain seq x y z
N MET A 1 -3.01 3.59 -4.69
CA MET A 1 -3.92 3.23 -5.81
C MET A 1 -5.35 3.39 -5.33
N GLN A 2 -6.23 4.13 -6.01
CA GLN A 2 -7.63 4.27 -5.58
C GLN A 2 -8.49 3.23 -6.29
N LEU A 3 -8.99 2.23 -5.55
CA LEU A 3 -9.92 1.24 -6.09
C LEU A 3 -11.30 1.89 -6.19
N THR A 4 -11.91 1.86 -7.38
CA THR A 4 -13.30 2.30 -7.54
C THR A 4 -14.21 1.36 -6.76
N HIS A 5 -14.87 1.90 -5.75
CA HIS A 5 -15.79 1.16 -4.90
C HIS A 5 -17.00 2.04 -4.58
N LEU A 6 -18.11 1.38 -4.24
CA LEU A 6 -19.28 2.04 -3.66
C LEU A 6 -19.38 1.59 -2.21
N TYR A 7 -19.60 2.56 -1.33
CA TYR A 7 -19.83 2.31 0.08
C TYR A 7 -21.33 2.39 0.37
N PHE A 8 -21.86 1.40 1.07
CA PHE A 8 -23.23 1.36 1.54
C PHE A 8 -23.23 1.07 3.04
N GLU A 9 -23.99 1.85 3.80
CA GLU A 9 -24.24 1.53 5.21
C GLU A 9 -25.20 0.34 5.30
N ALA A 10 -24.98 -0.53 6.29
CA ALA A 10 -25.73 -1.78 6.45
C ALA A 10 -27.24 -1.54 6.68
N ASP A 11 -27.60 -0.42 7.30
CA ASP A 11 -28.97 -0.02 7.59
C ASP A 11 -29.65 0.74 6.44
N SER A 12 -28.89 1.17 5.43
CA SER A 12 -29.45 1.82 4.24
C SER A 12 -30.29 0.86 3.40
N VAL A 13 -31.28 1.37 2.66
CA VAL A 13 -32.15 0.55 1.80
C VAL A 13 -31.34 -0.28 0.79
N ALA A 14 -30.30 0.31 0.20
CA ALA A 14 -29.39 -0.36 -0.72
C ALA A 14 -28.53 -1.41 0.00
N GLY A 15 -28.00 -1.09 1.18
CA GLY A 15 -27.24 -2.03 2.02
C GLY A 15 -28.07 -3.25 2.42
N GLN A 16 -29.28 -3.05 2.91
CA GLN A 16 -30.20 -4.14 3.28
C GLN A 16 -30.62 -4.99 2.07
N ALA A 17 -30.73 -4.39 0.88
CA ALA A 17 -31.01 -5.14 -0.35
C ALA A 17 -29.82 -6.02 -0.75
N LEU A 18 -28.59 -5.50 -0.68
CA LEU A 18 -27.36 -6.26 -0.93
C LEU A 18 -27.16 -7.37 0.11
N MET A 19 -27.41 -7.09 1.39
CA MET A 19 -27.31 -8.11 2.45
C MET A 19 -28.28 -9.27 2.23
N ARG A 20 -29.51 -9.00 1.80
CA ARG A 20 -30.49 -10.05 1.45
C ARG A 20 -30.09 -10.82 0.20
N ALA A 21 -29.57 -10.15 -0.83
CA ALA A 21 -29.14 -10.78 -2.07
C ALA A 21 -27.97 -11.76 -1.84
N GLU A 22 -27.00 -11.36 -1.01
CA GLU A 22 -25.78 -12.14 -0.74
C GLU A 22 -25.84 -12.99 0.55
N GLN A 23 -27.02 -13.08 1.17
CA GLN A 23 -27.27 -13.84 2.40
C GLN A 23 -26.29 -13.50 3.53
N VAL A 24 -26.06 -12.20 3.74
CA VAL A 24 -25.16 -11.64 4.75
C VAL A 24 -25.99 -11.20 5.96
N GLU A 25 -25.53 -11.58 7.15
CA GLU A 25 -26.14 -11.15 8.41
C GLU A 25 -25.32 -10.03 9.07
N THR A 26 -25.90 -9.35 10.07
CA THR A 26 -25.21 -8.30 10.83
C THR A 26 -23.92 -8.78 11.50
N GLY A 27 -23.83 -10.08 11.85
CA GLY A 27 -22.62 -10.70 12.41
C GLY A 27 -21.47 -10.86 11.41
N ASP A 28 -21.76 -10.73 10.11
CA ASP A 28 -20.80 -10.88 9.01
C ASP A 28 -20.23 -9.53 8.53
N LEU A 29 -20.64 -8.42 9.17
CA LEU A 29 -20.35 -7.06 8.72
C LEU A 29 -18.86 -6.72 8.64
N LEU A 30 -18.62 -5.68 7.85
CA LEU A 30 -17.48 -5.50 6.96
C LEU A 30 -17.49 -6.57 5.86
N VAL A 31 -18.34 -6.33 4.85
CA VAL A 31 -18.47 -7.18 3.67
C VAL A 31 -17.99 -6.45 2.44
N ILE A 32 -17.20 -7.14 1.63
CA ILE A 32 -16.76 -6.67 0.32
C ILE A 32 -17.36 -7.60 -0.73
N ILE A 33 -18.08 -7.01 -1.67
CA ILE A 33 -18.70 -7.73 -2.79
C ILE A 33 -17.93 -7.36 -4.05
N THR A 34 -17.39 -8.38 -4.70
CA THR A 34 -16.75 -8.29 -6.02
C THR A 34 -17.56 -9.12 -7.03
N PRO A 35 -17.41 -8.90 -8.35
CA PRO A 35 -18.17 -9.67 -9.35
C PRO A 35 -18.04 -11.20 -9.22
N GLY A 36 -16.96 -11.70 -8.62
CA GLY A 36 -16.70 -13.14 -8.48
C GLY A 36 -16.74 -13.67 -7.05
N LYS A 37 -16.87 -12.81 -6.03
CA LYS A 37 -16.72 -13.24 -4.63
C LYS A 37 -17.33 -12.27 -3.64
N VAL A 38 -18.01 -12.82 -2.63
CA VAL A 38 -18.42 -12.12 -1.41
C VAL A 38 -17.45 -12.48 -0.28
N MET A 39 -16.85 -11.47 0.32
CA MET A 39 -15.92 -11.61 1.44
C MET A 39 -16.58 -11.09 2.71
N ARG A 40 -16.84 -11.98 3.66
CA ARG A 40 -17.46 -11.66 4.97
C ARG A 40 -16.37 -11.40 6.01
N ARG A 41 -16.66 -10.54 6.99
CA ARG A 41 -15.70 -10.16 8.05
C ARG A 41 -14.35 -9.78 7.44
N ALA A 42 -14.39 -9.04 6.34
CA ALA A 42 -13.23 -8.81 5.49
C ALA A 42 -12.14 -8.05 6.26
N THR A 43 -10.89 -8.45 6.04
CA THR A 43 -9.71 -7.69 6.48
C THR A 43 -9.02 -7.09 5.27
N ALA A 44 -8.19 -6.07 5.48
CA ALA A 44 -7.36 -5.49 4.42
C ALA A 44 -6.50 -6.57 3.73
N GLU A 45 -5.98 -7.52 4.49
CA GLU A 45 -5.19 -8.65 3.98
C GLU A 45 -6.01 -9.55 3.04
N VAL A 46 -7.20 -9.97 3.46
CA VAL A 46 -8.06 -10.83 2.63
C VAL A 46 -8.43 -10.10 1.35
N MET A 47 -8.79 -8.81 1.44
CA MET A 47 -9.09 -7.99 0.28
C MET A 47 -7.88 -7.87 -0.66
N ALA A 48 -6.70 -7.54 -0.14
CA ALA A 48 -5.48 -7.39 -0.93
C ALA A 48 -5.14 -8.69 -1.67
N ARG A 49 -5.27 -9.83 -1.00
CA ARG A 49 -5.05 -11.15 -1.60
C ARG A 49 -5.99 -11.44 -2.75
N GLU A 50 -7.29 -11.20 -2.56
CA GLU A 50 -8.26 -11.51 -3.62
C GLU A 50 -8.24 -10.55 -4.80
N LEU A 51 -7.81 -9.31 -4.58
CA LEU A 51 -7.62 -8.36 -5.67
C LEU A 51 -6.28 -8.53 -6.39
N GLY A 52 -5.45 -9.51 -5.99
CA GLY A 52 -4.11 -9.69 -6.52
C GLY A 52 -3.17 -8.52 -6.21
N LEU A 53 -3.49 -7.77 -5.16
CA LEU A 53 -2.69 -6.66 -4.63
C LEU A 53 -1.68 -7.12 -3.59
N SER A 54 -1.87 -8.32 -3.02
CA SER A 54 -0.84 -9.01 -2.25
C SER A 54 0.32 -9.38 -3.18
N TYR A 55 1.52 -8.97 -2.82
CA TYR A 55 2.70 -9.38 -3.55
C TYR A 55 2.97 -10.87 -3.33
N ARG A 56 3.32 -11.57 -4.41
CA ARG A 56 3.93 -12.89 -4.35
C ARG A 56 5.32 -12.78 -4.92
N ARG A 57 6.35 -12.97 -4.09
CA ARG A 57 7.72 -13.07 -4.60
C ARG A 57 7.81 -14.25 -5.56
N ALA A 58 8.12 -13.99 -6.82
CA ALA A 58 8.61 -15.05 -7.69
C ALA A 58 9.98 -15.49 -7.14
N ALA A 59 10.12 -16.76 -6.78
CA ALA A 59 11.23 -17.30 -5.99
C ALA A 59 12.65 -16.98 -6.51
N ASN A 60 12.79 -16.56 -7.78
CA ASN A 60 14.06 -16.23 -8.44
C ASN A 60 14.21 -14.78 -8.88
N GLN A 61 13.37 -13.84 -8.42
CA GLN A 61 13.55 -12.44 -8.78
C GLN A 61 14.67 -11.81 -7.94
N LYS A 62 15.74 -11.39 -8.62
CA LYS A 62 16.83 -10.62 -8.01
C LYS A 62 16.36 -9.18 -7.77
N VAL A 63 16.70 -8.68 -6.60
CA VAL A 63 16.47 -7.31 -6.15
C VAL A 63 17.83 -6.79 -5.72
N ASP A 64 18.26 -5.68 -6.30
CA ASP A 64 19.55 -5.07 -5.99
C ASP A 64 19.45 -4.12 -4.80
N LEU A 65 18.27 -3.53 -4.57
CA LEU A 65 17.99 -2.62 -3.46
C LEU A 65 16.59 -2.84 -2.88
N ALA A 66 16.52 -3.09 -1.58
CA ALA A 66 15.27 -3.18 -0.83
C ALA A 66 15.17 -2.03 0.19
N MET A 67 14.05 -1.34 0.17
CA MET A 67 13.75 -0.22 1.06
C MET A 67 12.56 -0.56 1.94
N ILE A 68 12.64 -0.21 3.22
CA ILE A 68 11.57 -0.41 4.20
C ILE A 68 11.04 0.96 4.61
N GLY A 69 9.75 1.18 4.37
CA GLY A 69 9.04 2.44 4.59
C GLY A 69 8.84 3.22 3.30
N ALA A 70 7.59 3.34 2.85
CA ALA A 70 7.20 4.08 1.66
C ALA A 70 6.82 5.54 1.97
N GLY A 71 7.55 6.18 2.89
CA GLY A 71 7.49 7.63 3.11
C GLY A 71 8.25 8.42 2.04
N PRO A 72 8.37 9.75 2.18
CA PRO A 72 9.10 10.59 1.22
C PRO A 72 10.53 10.14 0.95
N ALA A 73 11.23 9.65 1.98
CA ALA A 73 12.60 9.14 1.85
C ALA A 73 12.67 7.87 1.00
N GLY A 74 11.84 6.87 1.30
CA GLY A 74 11.82 5.62 0.53
C GLY A 74 11.32 5.80 -0.90
N LEU A 75 10.34 6.68 -1.11
CA LEU A 75 9.89 7.04 -2.46
C LEU A 75 10.99 7.76 -3.26
N ALA A 76 11.75 8.67 -2.64
CA ALA A 76 12.87 9.33 -3.29
C ALA A 76 14.00 8.35 -3.63
N GLU A 77 14.35 7.47 -2.69
CA GLU A 77 15.39 6.45 -2.88
C GLU A 77 15.00 5.46 -4.00
N ALA A 78 13.74 5.06 -4.07
CA ALA A 78 13.25 4.16 -5.11
C ALA A 78 13.45 4.73 -6.52
N VAL A 79 13.20 6.04 -6.68
CA VAL A 79 13.43 6.75 -7.95
C VAL A 79 14.92 6.88 -8.25
N SER A 80 15.73 7.21 -7.23
CA SER A 80 17.18 7.36 -7.40
C SER A 80 17.84 6.03 -7.78
N GLY A 81 17.61 4.97 -7.01
CA GLY A 81 18.17 3.65 -7.27
C GLY A 81 17.72 3.08 -8.62
N ALA A 82 16.44 3.26 -8.99
CA ALA A 82 15.98 2.86 -10.32
C ALA A 82 16.67 3.65 -11.45
N SER A 83 17.02 4.92 -11.21
CA SER A 83 17.75 5.75 -12.18
C SER A 83 19.20 5.29 -12.37
N GLU A 84 19.78 4.61 -11.38
CA GLU A 84 21.07 3.93 -11.47
C GLU A 84 20.98 2.54 -12.10
N GLY A 85 19.78 2.12 -12.52
CA GLY A 85 19.54 0.82 -13.16
C GLY A 85 19.38 -0.34 -12.17
N LEU A 86 19.22 -0.06 -10.88
CA LEU A 86 19.00 -1.10 -9.87
C LEU A 86 17.58 -1.67 -9.96
N ALA A 87 17.45 -2.99 -9.78
CA ALA A 87 16.17 -3.61 -9.52
C ALA A 87 15.73 -3.30 -8.07
N THR A 88 14.87 -2.30 -7.90
CA THR A 88 14.47 -1.80 -6.58
C THR A 88 13.12 -2.34 -6.11
N VAL A 89 12.97 -2.53 -4.80
CA VAL A 89 11.69 -2.85 -4.15
C VAL A 89 11.47 -1.96 -2.93
N LEU A 90 10.27 -1.41 -2.81
CA LEU A 90 9.86 -0.57 -1.68
C LEU A 90 8.76 -1.28 -0.89
N LEU A 91 8.97 -1.48 0.41
CA LEU A 91 8.07 -2.23 1.29
C LEU A 91 7.43 -1.29 2.31
N ASP A 92 6.11 -1.34 2.48
CA ASP A 92 5.41 -0.62 3.54
C ASP A 92 4.32 -1.48 4.18
N MET A 93 3.99 -1.21 5.44
CA MET A 93 2.99 -1.95 6.20
C MET A 93 1.57 -1.39 6.02
N VAL A 94 1.44 -0.09 5.77
CA VAL A 94 0.15 0.61 5.69
C VAL A 94 -0.13 1.07 4.27
N GLY A 95 0.91 1.52 3.57
CA GLY A 95 0.83 2.03 2.21
C GLY A 95 1.71 3.27 2.00
N PRO A 96 1.93 3.65 0.74
CA PRO A 96 2.88 4.69 0.41
C PRO A 96 2.37 6.11 0.72
N GLY A 97 3.31 6.98 1.04
CA GLY A 97 3.12 8.38 1.43
C GLY A 97 3.66 8.67 2.84
N GLY A 98 3.60 7.70 3.74
CA GLY A 98 4.05 7.84 5.12
C GLY A 98 3.41 9.03 5.86
N GLN A 99 4.10 9.56 6.86
CA GLN A 99 3.60 10.68 7.68
C GLN A 99 3.32 11.96 6.88
N ALA A 100 4.05 12.18 5.78
CA ALA A 100 3.87 13.38 4.98
C ALA A 100 2.47 13.47 4.37
N ALA A 101 1.85 12.33 4.04
CA ALA A 101 0.50 12.29 3.46
C ALA A 101 -0.58 12.86 4.39
N ALA A 102 -0.36 12.82 5.71
CA ALA A 102 -1.32 13.30 6.71
C ALA A 102 -1.32 14.83 6.86
N SER A 103 -0.32 15.53 6.31
CA SER A 103 -0.23 16.98 6.45
C SER A 103 -1.22 17.69 5.53
N SER A 104 -2.04 18.59 6.08
CA SER A 104 -2.96 19.41 5.30
C SER A 104 -2.22 20.39 4.38
N ARG A 105 -1.07 20.90 4.84
CA ARG A 105 -0.24 21.84 4.09
C ARG A 105 1.21 21.83 4.58
N ILE A 106 2.13 21.78 3.64
CA ILE A 106 3.58 21.81 3.85
C ILE A 106 4.11 23.09 3.20
N GLU A 107 4.60 24.02 4.01
CA GLU A 107 5.11 25.32 3.54
C GLU A 107 6.64 25.34 3.38
N ASN A 108 7.33 24.36 3.98
CA ASN A 108 8.79 24.27 4.02
C ASN A 108 9.37 23.24 3.03
N TYR A 109 8.61 22.85 2.00
CA TYR A 109 9.10 21.92 0.97
C TYR A 109 9.64 22.71 -0.24
N LEU A 110 10.93 22.55 -0.53
CA LEU A 110 11.59 23.23 -1.64
C LEU A 110 10.93 22.87 -2.98
N GLY A 111 10.79 23.86 -3.86
CA GLY A 111 10.10 23.71 -5.15
C GLY A 111 8.60 24.02 -5.12
N PHE A 112 8.02 24.26 -3.94
CA PHE A 112 6.61 24.67 -3.79
C PHE A 112 6.49 25.99 -3.00
N PRO A 113 6.76 27.16 -3.62
CA PRO A 113 6.80 28.44 -2.93
C PRO A 113 5.44 28.88 -2.33
N THR A 114 4.33 28.33 -2.84
CA THR A 114 2.98 28.57 -2.30
C THR A 114 2.56 27.54 -1.25
N GLY A 115 3.44 26.58 -0.92
CA GLY A 115 3.15 25.36 -0.19
C GLY A 115 2.46 24.30 -1.06
N ILE A 116 2.45 23.06 -0.56
CA ILE A 116 1.79 21.90 -1.18
C ILE A 116 1.10 21.06 -0.10
N SER A 117 -0.01 20.39 -0.42
CA SER A 117 -0.63 19.45 0.52
C SER A 117 0.22 18.18 0.64
N GLY A 118 0.16 17.52 1.79
CA GLY A 118 0.84 16.25 2.01
C GLY A 118 0.42 15.17 1.02
N THR A 119 -0.88 15.11 0.74
CA THR A 119 -1.48 14.18 -0.24
C THR A 119 -0.99 14.43 -1.67
N ASP A 120 -0.87 15.70 -2.09
CA ASP A 120 -0.39 16.01 -3.45
C ASP A 120 1.09 15.72 -3.60
N LEU A 121 1.89 16.06 -2.58
CA LEU A 121 3.33 15.81 -2.58
C LEU A 121 3.60 14.30 -2.69
N THR A 122 2.99 13.52 -1.81
CA THR A 122 3.16 12.07 -1.78
C THR A 122 2.53 11.40 -3.00
N GLY A 123 1.37 11.85 -3.46
CA GLY A 123 0.74 11.35 -4.68
C GLY A 123 1.62 11.50 -5.91
N LYS A 124 2.29 12.65 -6.08
CA LYS A 124 3.26 12.88 -7.16
C LYS A 124 4.45 11.92 -7.06
N ALA A 125 5.01 11.76 -5.85
CA ALA A 125 6.14 10.86 -5.61
C ALA A 125 5.77 9.38 -5.87
N ILE A 126 4.57 8.95 -5.46
CA ILE A 126 4.04 7.61 -5.69
C ILE A 126 3.87 7.35 -7.19
N SER A 127 3.27 8.29 -7.92
CA SER A 127 3.10 8.16 -9.37
C SER A 127 4.45 7.96 -10.06
N ARG A 128 5.46 8.76 -9.70
CA ARG A 128 6.80 8.62 -10.27
C ARG A 128 7.46 7.30 -9.89
N THR A 129 7.30 6.88 -8.64
CA THR A 129 7.90 5.63 -8.15
C THR A 129 7.29 4.42 -8.84
N ALA A 130 5.97 4.39 -9.03
CA ALA A 130 5.26 3.28 -9.68
C ALA A 130 5.65 3.08 -11.15
N GLU A 131 6.16 4.11 -11.82
CA GLU A 131 6.69 4.00 -13.20
C GLU A 131 8.04 3.27 -13.27
N VAL A 132 8.86 3.38 -12.22
CA VAL A 132 10.29 3.00 -12.27
C VAL A 132 10.67 1.90 -11.28
N SER A 133 9.85 1.69 -10.26
CA SER A 133 10.12 0.80 -9.14
C SER A 133 8.85 0.05 -8.72
N ARG A 134 9.04 -1.07 -8.04
CA ARG A 134 7.94 -1.87 -7.51
C ARG A 134 7.68 -1.51 -6.04
N VAL A 135 6.49 -0.97 -5.77
CA VAL A 135 6.00 -0.68 -4.42
C VAL A 135 5.13 -1.85 -3.94
N LEU A 136 5.44 -2.38 -2.76
CA LEU A 136 4.75 -3.51 -2.12
C LEU A 136 4.14 -3.05 -0.79
N GLU A 137 2.90 -3.48 -0.55
CA GLU A 137 2.08 -3.08 0.61
C GLU A 137 1.82 -4.25 1.57
N ASP A 138 2.59 -5.36 1.47
CA ASP A 138 2.33 -6.60 2.22
C ASP A 138 3.50 -6.94 3.17
N SER A 139 3.19 -7.03 4.47
CA SER A 139 4.11 -7.33 5.56
C SER A 139 4.30 -8.83 5.83
N SER A 140 3.47 -9.70 5.23
CA SER A 140 3.48 -11.14 5.55
C SER A 140 4.74 -11.90 5.06
N GLU A 141 5.52 -11.34 4.12
CA GLU A 141 6.79 -11.91 3.67
C GLU A 141 8.04 -11.32 4.37
N LEU A 142 7.91 -10.23 5.14
CA LEU A 142 9.05 -9.61 5.85
C LEU A 142 9.61 -10.51 6.97
N ASP A 143 8.76 -11.30 7.63
CA ASP A 143 9.18 -12.26 8.66
C ASP A 143 10.09 -13.38 8.09
N GLN A 144 10.06 -13.63 6.78
CA GLN A 144 10.92 -14.61 6.12
C GLN A 144 12.13 -14.00 5.40
N ALA A 145 12.11 -12.69 5.14
CA ALA A 145 13.19 -11.97 4.46
C ALA A 145 14.21 -11.34 5.44
N VAL A 146 13.81 -11.09 6.70
CA VAL A 146 14.75 -10.71 7.76
C VAL A 146 15.45 -11.98 8.24
N CYS A 147 16.55 -12.35 7.57
CA CYS A 147 17.56 -13.18 8.23
C CYS A 147 17.90 -12.53 9.58
N PRO A 148 17.95 -13.27 10.70
CA PRO A 148 18.42 -12.71 11.96
C PRO A 148 19.82 -12.14 11.70
N PHE A 149 19.97 -10.82 11.84
CA PHE A 149 21.28 -10.17 11.77
C PHE A 149 22.17 -10.90 12.77
N PRO A 150 23.24 -11.61 12.34
CA PRO A 150 24.22 -12.09 13.31
C PRO A 150 24.78 -10.85 13.98
N ALA A 151 24.66 -10.80 15.30
CA ALA A 151 25.21 -9.73 16.13
C ALA A 151 26.74 -9.75 16.02
N HIS A 152 27.29 -9.24 14.92
CA HIS A 152 28.69 -8.92 14.81
C HIS A 152 28.88 -7.53 15.41
N SER A 153 29.51 -7.52 16.58
CA SER A 153 30.13 -6.34 17.18
C SER A 153 31.12 -5.75 16.17
N TRP A 154 30.81 -4.56 15.67
CA TRP A 154 31.78 -3.77 14.91
C TRP A 154 32.88 -3.24 15.86
N PRO A 155 34.13 -3.12 15.37
CA PRO A 155 35.29 -2.69 16.16
C PRO A 155 35.20 -1.23 16.63
#